data_AF-A0A926FA16-F1
#
_entry.id   AF-A0A926FA16-F1
#
_cell.length_a   1.000
_cell.length_b   1.000
_cell.length_c   1.000
_cell.angle_alpha   90.00
_cell.angle_beta   90.00
_cell.angle_gamma   90.00
#
_symmetry.space_group_name_H-M   'P 1'
#
loop_
_entity.id
_entity.type
_entity.pdbx_description
1 polymer ?
#
loop_
_entity_poly.entity_id
_entity_poly.type
_entity_poly.pdbx_seq_one_letter_code
_entity_poly.pdbx_strand_id
1 'polypeptide(L)'
;MKKVASSIIKYLLIVFFLYYYIGTTAFVHTHYFDKYTVTHSHPYFPGTHHSHSTAEIETIGLLNMLVADTTPLFSVIFALSLISIISQTAISFTTHKELHLSHLRAPPVIEKVF
;
A
#
# COMPACT_ATOMS: atom_id res chain seq x y z
N MET A 1 -26.19 8.64 2.87
CA MET A 1 -25.27 8.55 4.03
C MET A 1 -24.05 7.65 3.76
N LYS A 2 -24.22 6.37 3.38
CA LYS A 2 -23.11 5.44 3.12
C LYS A 2 -22.11 5.91 2.04
N LYS A 3 -22.58 6.53 0.94
CA LYS A 3 -21.71 7.09 -0.12
C LYS A 3 -20.86 8.28 0.37
N VAL A 4 -21.44 9.19 1.15
CA VAL A 4 -20.72 10.35 1.69
C VAL A 4 -19.68 9.92 2.73
N ALA A 5 -20.04 9.02 3.64
CA ALA A 5 -19.10 8.45 4.61
C ALA A 5 -17.95 7.70 3.91
N SER A 6 -18.24 6.93 2.85
CA SER A 6 -17.20 6.25 2.06
C SER A 6 -16.26 7.25 1.37
N SER A 7 -16.77 8.35 0.81
CA SER A 7 -15.92 9.39 0.23
C SER A 7 -15.04 10.06 1.27
N ILE A 8 -15.57 10.38 2.45
CA ILE A 8 -14.79 10.98 3.55
C ILE A 8 -13.65 10.06 3.98
N ILE A 9 -13.94 8.77 4.22
CA ILE A 9 -12.93 7.78 4.63
C ILE A 9 -11.82 7.65 3.57
N LYS A 10 -12.17 7.67 2.28
CA LYS A 10 -11.18 7.61 1.19
C LYS A 10 -10.20 8.79 1.26
N TYR A 11 -10.71 10.01 1.38
CA TYR A 11 -9.85 11.18 1.46
C TYR A 11 -9.03 11.21 2.76
N LEU A 12 -9.63 10.85 3.89
CA LEU A 12 -8.90 10.74 5.16
C LEU A 12 -7.76 9.72 5.07
N LEU A 13 -7.99 8.57 4.44
CA LEU A 13 -6.96 7.55 4.28
C LEU A 13 -5.80 8.05 3.40
N ILE A 14 -6.10 8.76 2.31
CA ILE A 14 -5.08 9.36 1.44
C ILE A 14 -4.27 10.40 2.22
N VAL A 15 -4.93 11.32 2.94
CA VAL A 15 -4.24 12.34 3.73
C VAL A 15 -3.40 11.71 4.84
N PHE A 16 -3.92 10.70 5.53
CA PHE A 16 -3.18 9.99 6.57
C PHE A 16 -1.97 9.26 6.02
N PHE A 17 -2.12 8.57 4.90
CA PHE A 17 -1.01 7.89 4.22
C PHE A 17 0.06 8.89 3.77
N LEU A 18 -0.34 10.00 3.16
CA LEU A 18 0.59 11.01 2.68
C LEU A 18 1.32 11.69 3.84
N TYR A 19 0.62 12.02 4.93
CA TYR A 19 1.23 12.56 6.15
C TYR A 19 2.27 11.59 6.74
N TYR A 20 1.91 10.31 6.88
CA TYR A 20 2.84 9.29 7.37
C TYR A 20 4.04 9.11 6.43
N TYR A 21 3.81 9.04 5.12
CA TYR A 21 4.87 8.85 4.13
C TYR A 21 5.84 10.03 4.13
N ILE A 22 5.34 11.27 4.09
CA ILE A 22 6.18 12.46 4.17
C ILE A 22 6.89 12.53 5.53
N GLY A 23 6.18 12.27 6.63
CA GLY A 23 6.77 12.30 7.98
C GLY A 23 7.89 11.28 8.18
N THR A 24 7.85 10.14 7.46
CA THR A 24 8.87 9.08 7.54
C THR A 24 9.99 9.22 6.50
N THR A 25 9.77 9.93 5.39
CA THR A 25 10.75 10.02 4.29
C THR A 25 11.35 11.41 4.10
N ALA A 26 10.62 12.46 4.45
CA ALA A 26 11.16 13.82 4.47
C ALA A 26 11.88 14.08 5.79
N PHE A 27 12.89 14.94 5.77
CA PHE A 27 13.64 15.35 6.97
C PHE A 27 14.37 14.21 7.70
N VAL A 28 14.77 13.17 6.95
CA VAL A 28 15.63 12.10 7.49
C VAL A 28 16.97 12.67 7.91
N HIS A 29 17.40 12.31 9.11
CA HIS A 29 18.73 12.64 9.62
C HIS A 29 19.23 11.51 10.51
N THR A 30 20.54 11.54 10.80
CA THR A 30 21.23 10.49 11.54
C THR A 30 21.97 11.07 12.74
N HIS A 31 21.75 10.48 13.91
CA HIS A 31 22.59 10.68 15.08
C HIS A 31 23.72 9.65 15.10
N TYR A 32 24.94 10.14 15.26
CA TYR A 32 26.14 9.31 15.32
C TYR A 32 26.60 9.18 16.77
N PHE A 33 26.72 7.94 17.23
CA PHE A 33 27.29 7.57 18.52
C PHE A 33 28.51 6.67 18.28
N ASP A 34 29.37 6.50 19.28
CA ASP A 34 30.63 5.75 19.15
C ASP A 34 30.45 4.30 18.67
N LYS A 35 29.32 3.67 19.00
CA LYS A 35 29.05 2.24 18.74
C LYS A 35 27.90 1.97 17.78
N TYR A 36 27.04 2.94 17.54
CA TYR A 36 25.83 2.77 16.75
C TYR A 36 25.38 4.10 16.16
N THR A 37 24.46 4.02 15.21
CA THR A 37 23.82 5.20 14.64
C THR A 37 22.31 5.02 14.70
N VAL A 38 21.59 6.12 14.82
CA VAL A 38 20.13 6.12 14.81
C VAL A 38 19.68 7.11 13.75
N THR A 39 18.99 6.58 12.75
CA THR A 39 18.41 7.38 11.65
C THR A 39 16.91 7.43 11.81
N HIS A 40 16.35 8.63 11.74
CA HIS A 40 14.91 8.87 11.83
C HIS A 40 14.52 10.16 11.12
N SER A 41 13.21 10.46 11.09
CA SER A 41 12.62 11.56 10.33
C SER A 41 11.51 12.25 11.11
N HIS A 42 11.52 13.59 11.08
CA HIS A 42 10.42 14.47 11.49
C HIS A 42 10.74 15.90 11.03
N PRO A 43 9.75 16.79 10.89
CA PRO A 43 10.00 18.20 10.60
C PRO A 43 10.98 18.80 11.63
N TYR A 44 12.03 19.46 11.14
CA TYR A 44 12.94 20.30 11.93
C TYR A 44 13.34 21.53 11.10
N PHE A 45 13.68 22.62 11.77
CA PHE A 45 14.08 23.84 11.06
C PHE A 45 15.51 23.67 10.50
N PRO A 46 15.74 23.97 9.21
CA PRO A 46 17.08 23.95 8.64
C PRO A 46 17.98 24.93 9.40
N GLY A 47 19.14 24.46 9.86
CA GLY A 47 20.12 25.29 10.59
C GLY A 47 19.89 25.40 12.10
N THR A 48 18.86 24.77 12.66
CA THR A 48 18.76 24.61 14.12
C THR A 48 19.38 23.29 14.56
N HIS A 49 20.19 23.32 15.62
CA HIS A 49 20.70 22.11 16.27
C HIS A 49 19.52 21.42 16.97
N HIS A 50 18.93 20.39 16.37
CA HIS A 50 17.98 19.53 17.06
C HIS A 50 18.74 18.39 17.73
N SER A 51 18.31 18.06 18.95
CA SER A 51 18.93 17.02 19.77
C SER A 51 17.83 16.28 20.52
N HIS A 52 18.17 15.06 20.97
CA HIS A 52 17.29 14.18 21.70
C HIS A 52 17.93 13.78 23.02
N SER A 53 17.10 13.50 24.01
CA SER A 53 17.51 12.78 25.21
C SER A 53 17.88 11.34 24.87
N THR A 54 18.68 10.71 25.73
CA THR A 54 19.08 9.30 25.57
C THR A 54 17.87 8.37 25.48
N ALA A 55 16.85 8.58 26.31
CA ALA A 55 15.64 7.75 26.32
C ALA A 55 14.85 7.84 25.00
N GLU A 56 14.79 9.02 24.38
CA GLU A 56 14.15 9.21 23.07
C GLU A 56 14.91 8.44 21.98
N ILE A 57 16.23 8.54 21.96
CA ILE A 57 17.08 7.81 21.00
C ILE A 57 16.94 6.29 21.17
N GLU A 58 16.94 5.79 22.40
CA GLU A 58 16.74 4.37 22.67
C GLU A 58 15.38 3.88 22.19
N THR A 59 14.33 4.68 22.43
CA THR A 59 12.98 4.38 21.95
C THR A 59 12.91 4.33 20.43
N ILE A 60 13.52 5.30 19.74
CA ILE A 60 13.61 5.32 18.27
C ILE A 60 14.39 4.09 17.79
N GLY A 61 15.49 3.73 18.45
CA GLY A 61 16.28 2.53 18.14
C GLY A 61 15.46 1.24 18.25
N LEU A 62 14.68 1.08 19.32
CA LEU A 62 13.80 -0.07 19.50
C LEU A 62 12.71 -0.14 18.42
N LEU A 63 12.10 0.99 18.08
CA LEU A 63 11.09 1.06 17.02
C LEU A 63 11.69 0.74 15.65
N ASN A 64 12.90 1.21 15.36
CA ASN A 64 13.61 0.89 14.13
C ASN A 64 13.88 -0.62 14.01
N MET A 65 14.31 -1.27 15.10
CA MET A 65 14.50 -2.72 15.12
C MET A 65 13.16 -3.46 14.92
N LEU A 66 12.09 -3.04 15.60
CA LEU A 66 10.77 -3.63 15.42
C LEU A 66 10.29 -3.52 13.97
N VAL A 67 10.47 -2.36 13.34
CA VAL A 67 10.14 -2.17 11.92
C VAL A 67 11.00 -3.06 11.04
N ALA A 68 12.31 -3.14 11.27
CA ALA A 68 13.21 -4.00 10.51
C ALA A 68 12.81 -5.49 10.58
N ASP A 69 12.42 -5.97 11.76
CA ASP A 69 12.03 -7.37 11.99
C ASP A 69 10.66 -7.71 11.37
N THR A 70 9.71 -6.76 11.44
CA THR A 70 8.32 -7.03 11.03
C THR A 70 8.05 -6.70 9.56
N THR A 71 8.81 -5.78 8.96
CA THR A 71 8.63 -5.34 7.56
C THR A 71 8.65 -6.50 6.56
N PRO A 72 9.56 -7.49 6.65
CA PRO A 72 9.58 -8.62 5.70
C PRO A 72 8.26 -9.41 5.72
N LEU A 73 7.75 -9.72 6.91
CA LEU A 73 6.51 -10.49 7.06
C LEU A 73 5.31 -9.72 6.51
N PHE A 74 5.16 -8.45 6.90
CA PHE A 74 4.06 -7.62 6.42
C PHE A 74 4.12 -7.38 4.91
N SER A 75 5.32 -7.22 4.34
CA SER A 75 5.51 -7.04 2.90
C SER A 75 5.05 -8.26 2.11
N VAL A 76 5.36 -9.47 2.60
CA VAL A 76 4.90 -10.73 1.97
C VAL A 76 3.39 -10.85 2.04
N ILE A 77 2.79 -10.64 3.21
CA ILE A 77 1.34 -10.71 3.39
C ILE A 77 0.62 -9.70 2.49
N PHE A 78 1.14 -8.47 2.43
CA PHE A 78 0.60 -7.42 1.58
C PHE A 78 0.69 -7.80 0.10
N ALA A 79 1.84 -8.27 -0.38
CA ALA A 79 2.02 -8.72 -1.75
C ALA A 79 1.05 -9.85 -2.13
N LEU A 80 0.91 -10.87 -1.28
CA LEU A 80 -0.03 -11.97 -1.49
C LEU A 80 -1.49 -11.48 -1.54
N SER A 81 -1.86 -10.55 -0.66
CA SER A 81 -3.20 -9.94 -0.68
C SER A 81 -3.47 -9.18 -1.99
N LEU A 82 -2.48 -8.44 -2.49
CA LEU A 82 -2.57 -7.69 -3.73
C LEU A 82 -2.70 -8.63 -4.94
N ILE A 83 -1.89 -9.69 -4.99
CA ILE A 83 -1.97 -10.73 -6.02
C ILE A 83 -3.36 -11.38 -6.04
N SER A 84 -3.91 -11.69 -4.85
CA SER A 84 -5.24 -12.27 -4.72
C SER A 84 -6.33 -11.35 -5.27
N ILE A 85 -6.29 -10.05 -4.93
CA ILE A 85 -7.25 -9.05 -5.42
C ILE A 85 -7.16 -8.91 -6.95
N ILE A 86 -5.94 -8.81 -7.50
CA ILE A 86 -5.71 -8.70 -8.94
C ILE A 86 -6.24 -9.96 -9.66
N SER A 87 -5.94 -11.14 -9.14
CA SER A 87 -6.37 -12.43 -9.70
C SER A 87 -7.90 -12.54 -9.73
N GLN A 88 -8.59 -12.19 -8.63
CA GLN A 88 -10.05 -12.19 -8.57
C GLN A 88 -10.69 -11.21 -9.56
N THR A 89 -10.08 -10.02 -9.71
CA THR A 89 -10.54 -8.99 -10.65
C THR A 89 -10.37 -9.47 -12.10
N ALA A 90 -9.24 -10.10 -12.42
CA ALA A 90 -8.95 -10.65 -13.74
C ALA A 90 -9.87 -11.81 -14.13
N ILE A 91 -10.17 -12.71 -13.19
CA ILE A 91 -11.13 -13.81 -13.39
C ILE A 91 -12.53 -13.24 -13.66
N SER A 92 -12.99 -12.31 -12.82
CA SER A 92 -14.32 -11.69 -12.96
C SER A 92 -14.49 -11.02 -14.33
N PHE A 93 -13.48 -10.31 -14.82
CA PHE A 93 -13.53 -9.66 -16.14
C PHE A 93 -13.61 -10.66 -17.30
N THR A 94 -12.92 -11.80 -17.20
CA THR A 94 -12.96 -12.88 -18.20
C THR A 94 -14.35 -13.51 -18.28
N THR A 95 -14.98 -13.82 -17.15
CA THR A 95 -16.35 -14.36 -17.10
C THR A 95 -17.38 -13.41 -17.72
N HIS A 96 -17.23 -12.10 -17.51
CA HIS A 96 -18.10 -11.11 -18.15
C HIS A 96 -17.93 -11.03 -19.68
N LYS A 97 -16.74 -11.29 -20.22
CA LYS A 97 -16.50 -11.33 -21.67
C LYS A 97 -17.13 -12.55 -22.34
N GLU A 98 -17.14 -13.71 -21.69
CA GLU A 98 -17.69 -14.94 -22.28
C GLU A 98 -19.23 -14.97 -22.37
N LEU A 99 -19.94 -14.07 -21.68
CA LEU A 99 -21.41 -14.05 -21.65
C LEU A 99 -22.06 -13.07 -22.65
N HIS A 100 -21.28 -12.37 -23.48
CA HIS A 100 -21.81 -11.51 -24.55
C HIS A 100 -21.68 -12.14 -25.94
N LEU A 101 -21.93 -13.44 -26.05
CA LEU A 101 -22.21 -14.13 -27.32
C LEU A 101 -23.73 -14.22 -27.53
N SER A 102 -24.42 -13.08 -27.49
CA SER A 102 -25.88 -12.99 -27.68
C SER A 102 -26.35 -13.16 -29.13
N HIS A 103 -25.47 -13.52 -30.08
CA HIS A 103 -25.78 -13.49 -31.51
C HIS A 103 -25.24 -14.66 -32.34
N LEU A 104 -24.95 -15.82 -31.75
CA LEU A 104 -24.70 -17.02 -32.56
C LEU A 104 -26.03 -17.51 -33.16
N ARG A 105 -26.30 -17.07 -34.40
CA ARG A 105 -27.37 -17.60 -35.26
C ARG A 105 -27.18 -19.12 -35.36
N ALA A 106 -28.26 -19.87 -35.22
CA ALA A 106 -28.23 -21.31 -35.46
C ALA A 106 -27.70 -21.60 -36.87
N PRO A 107 -26.84 -22.62 -37.05
CA PRO A 107 -26.30 -22.98 -38.36
C PRO A 107 -27.45 -23.30 -39.33
N PRO A 108 -27.35 -22.87 -40.60
CA PRO A 108 -28.43 -23.04 -41.57
C PRO A 108 -28.74 -24.51 -41.82
N VAL A 109 -30.03 -24.84 -41.92
CA VAL A 109 -30.51 -26.17 -42.28
C VAL A 109 -30.11 -26.46 -43.73
N ILE A 110 -29.35 -27.54 -43.93
CA ILE A 110 -29.06 -28.07 -45.27
C ILE A 110 -30.29 -28.89 -45.68
N GLU A 111 -31.23 -28.28 -46.39
CA GLU A 111 -32.26 -29.03 -47.11
C GLU A 111 -31.60 -29.74 -48.29
N LYS A 112 -31.51 -31.07 -48.20
CA LYS A 112 -31.16 -31.92 -49.35
C LYS A 112 -32.38 -31.93 -50.28
N VAL A 113 -32.31 -31.14 -51.34
CA VAL A 113 -33.23 -31.24 -52.48
C VAL A 113 -32.91 -32.56 -53.19
N PHE A 114 -33.91 -33.44 -53.24
CA PHE A 114 -33.91 -34.69 -54.00
C PHE A 114 -34.11 -34.44 -55.49
#